data_AF-A0A9D1Q222-F1
#
_entry.id   AF-A0A9D1Q222-F1
#
_cell.length_a   1.000
_cell.length_b   1.000
_cell.length_c   1.000
_cell.angle_alpha   90.00
_cell.angle_beta   90.00
_cell.angle_gamma   90.00
#
_symmetry.space_group_name_H-M   'P 1'
#
loop_
_entity.id
_entity.type
_entity.pdbx_description
1 polymer ?
#
loop_
_entity_poly.entity_id
_entity_poly.type
_entity_poly.pdbx_seq_one_letter_code
_entity_poly.pdbx_strand_id
1 'polypeptide(L)'
;MDMILDKKCEMCGGQLEISPDGMKAKCPYCGSTYSYSLPVTREIAIGLDRANNYRLHNMFDNAVVEYKTLLKDKAFENNAEAYWGLVLSEYGIEYVRDMRDDVYVPTCHRTVSRSIFDDENYGKAVACASPDMRAVYEQKAAEIDELQRSIKSQAEAVEASDVFICFKSTDNRAATKDRYIARRIYDELTKRGFRTFFSEVSLKSKLGSDYEPLIYKALTTAKAMILVATKEEYLDSPFVRNEWSRFLERKKNEPSLFVIPVFGDIDPSALPSSEQGVDLSKYPAGGYETDIADNLESRLGKRSVPKINEEIIEEYNRYNEINRVKLEKEYAHALRDVDTSMRRTKNAGKEYAAKAEETEKLGDYKNAKVLAADYRKKAETFTKAESKQLVRLRIEYLILSAAGIALCVLCILFMLGGSGAMNDFLGIEVNDSMRAEMTNAFIGVSAGIFAVVPPIFAVFSEKLRYHASAHRTETAIYAIAVALMLASTAVYFVTYGEDESAESLSSAIIMTVFTVVMAALGALHVLKFVKPLKPQQ
;
A
#
# COMPACT_ATOMS: atom_id res chain seq x y z
N MET A 1 43.00 -10.78 23.42
CA MET A 1 43.10 -9.68 22.43
C MET A 1 42.12 -10.05 21.36
N ASP A 2 40.87 -9.61 21.52
CA ASP A 2 39.75 -10.12 20.73
C ASP A 2 39.94 -9.76 19.26
N MET A 3 40.00 -10.81 18.42
CA MET A 3 40.12 -10.73 16.97
C MET A 3 38.90 -10.00 16.36
N ILE A 4 39.19 -9.13 15.39
CA ILE A 4 38.23 -8.35 14.60
C ILE A 4 37.27 -9.30 13.86
N LEU A 5 35.96 -9.02 13.89
CA LEU A 5 34.96 -9.88 13.22
C LEU A 5 33.93 -9.16 12.32
N ASP A 6 33.93 -7.83 12.24
CA ASP A 6 32.82 -7.14 11.55
C ASP A 6 33.26 -5.83 10.87
N LYS A 7 34.11 -5.91 9.83
CA LYS A 7 34.29 -4.82 8.84
C LYS A 7 33.51 -5.10 7.56
N LYS A 8 32.82 -4.09 7.01
CA LYS A 8 32.08 -4.20 5.75
C LYS A 8 32.90 -3.78 4.53
N CYS A 9 32.54 -4.36 3.39
CA CYS A 9 33.10 -4.07 2.09
C CYS A 9 32.67 -2.68 1.61
N GLU A 10 33.63 -1.86 1.17
CA GLU A 10 33.35 -0.54 0.58
C GLU A 10 32.39 -0.66 -0.61
N MET A 11 32.61 -1.64 -1.49
CA MET A 11 31.89 -1.78 -2.77
C MET A 11 30.44 -2.24 -2.62
N CYS A 12 30.19 -3.27 -1.80
CA CYS A 12 28.88 -3.94 -1.74
C CYS A 12 28.25 -4.04 -0.34
N GLY A 13 28.93 -3.55 0.71
CA GLY A 13 28.46 -3.66 2.09
C GLY A 13 28.52 -5.07 2.69
N GLY A 14 28.99 -6.08 1.94
CA GLY A 14 29.15 -7.44 2.44
C GLY A 14 30.26 -7.58 3.49
N GLN A 15 30.17 -8.60 4.33
CA GLN A 15 31.18 -8.86 5.36
C GLN A 15 32.55 -9.21 4.73
N LEU A 16 33.63 -8.59 5.23
CA LEU A 16 34.99 -8.90 4.78
C LEU A 16 35.61 -10.06 5.55
N GLU A 17 36.38 -10.88 4.84
CA GLU A 17 37.33 -11.84 5.40
C GLU A 17 38.68 -11.15 5.54
N ILE A 18 39.11 -10.89 6.79
CA ILE A 18 40.35 -10.16 7.09
C ILE A 18 41.44 -11.18 7.48
N SER A 19 42.66 -10.96 6.99
CA SER A 19 43.81 -11.78 7.37
C SER A 19 44.15 -11.63 8.86
N PRO A 20 44.81 -12.63 9.48
CA PRO A 20 45.14 -12.58 10.91
C PRO A 20 45.99 -11.38 11.34
N ASP A 21 46.77 -10.81 10.42
CA ASP A 21 47.59 -9.61 10.65
C ASP A 21 46.82 -8.29 10.49
N GLY A 22 45.56 -8.32 10.05
CA GLY A 22 44.72 -7.15 9.83
C GLY A 22 45.12 -6.29 8.61
N MET A 23 46.09 -6.74 7.81
CA MET A 23 46.68 -5.96 6.71
C MET A 23 46.08 -6.25 5.35
N LYS A 24 45.34 -7.36 5.19
CA LYS A 24 44.66 -7.72 3.95
C LYS A 24 43.22 -8.11 4.23
N ALA A 25 42.35 -7.87 3.27
CA ALA A 25 40.99 -8.38 3.32
C ALA A 25 40.46 -8.75 1.94
N LYS A 26 39.50 -9.67 1.89
CA LYS A 26 38.77 -10.05 0.68
C LYS A 26 37.28 -10.09 0.95
N CYS A 27 36.49 -9.59 0.00
CA CYS A 27 35.04 -9.72 0.04
C CYS A 27 34.60 -11.00 -0.70
N PRO A 28 33.96 -11.97 -0.02
CA PRO A 28 33.47 -13.18 -0.69
C PRO A 28 32.27 -12.92 -1.62
N TYR A 29 31.61 -11.75 -1.48
CA TYR A 29 30.39 -11.43 -2.23
C TYR A 29 30.66 -10.71 -3.57
N CYS A 30 31.64 -9.80 -3.61
CA CYS A 30 31.98 -9.03 -4.82
C CYS A 30 33.43 -9.24 -5.30
N GLY A 31 34.20 -10.07 -4.61
CA GLY A 31 35.59 -10.39 -4.97
C GLY A 31 36.62 -9.29 -4.67
N SER A 32 36.20 -8.10 -4.22
CA SER A 32 37.11 -6.98 -3.93
C SER A 32 38.17 -7.34 -2.89
N THR A 33 39.41 -6.96 -3.17
CA THR A 33 40.56 -7.17 -2.29
C THR A 33 41.08 -5.85 -1.75
N TYR A 34 41.52 -5.86 -0.50
CA TYR A 34 42.03 -4.69 0.21
C TYR A 34 43.41 -5.01 0.79
N SER A 35 44.33 -4.05 0.69
CA SER A 35 45.64 -4.08 1.36
C SER A 35 45.84 -2.78 2.14
N TYR A 36 45.86 -2.88 3.46
CA TYR A 36 45.93 -1.72 4.34
C TYR A 36 47.38 -1.37 4.67
N SER A 37 47.70 -0.08 4.77
CA SER A 37 49.01 0.40 5.24
C SER A 37 49.19 0.22 6.76
N LEU A 38 48.08 0.14 7.49
CA LEU A 38 48.01 -0.06 8.93
C LEU A 38 46.96 -1.13 9.23
N PRO A 39 47.11 -1.93 10.31
CA PRO A 39 46.11 -2.92 10.67
C PRO A 39 44.75 -2.26 10.94
N VAL A 40 43.68 -2.85 10.42
CA VAL A 40 42.31 -2.39 10.70
C VAL A 40 42.01 -2.65 12.17
N THR A 41 41.77 -1.60 12.97
CA THR A 41 41.28 -1.75 14.35
C THR A 41 39.75 -1.74 14.42
N ARG A 42 39.18 -2.08 15.58
CA ARG A 42 37.72 -2.05 15.78
C ARG A 42 37.15 -0.64 15.65
N GLU A 43 37.86 0.36 16.19
CA GLU A 43 37.42 1.75 16.17
C GLU A 43 37.32 2.30 14.75
N ILE A 44 38.37 2.09 13.95
CA ILE A 44 38.40 2.56 12.55
C ILE A 44 37.39 1.83 11.67
N ALA A 45 37.21 0.52 11.88
CA ALA A 45 36.21 -0.26 11.14
C ALA A 45 34.79 0.28 11.36
N ILE A 46 34.39 0.55 12.61
CA ILE A 46 33.06 1.09 12.94
C ILE A 46 32.84 2.46 12.28
N GLY A 47 33.84 3.33 12.30
CA GLY A 47 33.76 4.65 11.69
C GLY A 47 33.61 4.59 10.16
N LEU A 48 34.46 3.79 9.51
CA LEU A 48 34.43 3.58 8.06
C LEU A 48 33.12 2.93 7.61
N ASP A 49 32.64 1.92 8.33
CA ASP A 49 31.41 1.20 7.99
C ASP A 49 30.18 2.10 8.13
N ARG A 50 30.16 2.99 9.13
CA ARG A 50 29.10 4.00 9.27
C ARG A 50 29.09 4.98 8.11
N ALA A 51 30.26 5.52 7.75
CA ALA A 51 30.38 6.45 6.62
C ALA A 51 30.00 5.78 5.29
N ASN A 52 30.50 4.56 5.06
CA ASN A 52 30.18 3.80 3.86
C ASN A 52 28.71 3.40 3.79
N ASN A 53 28.04 3.18 4.94
CA ASN A 53 26.60 2.92 4.95
C ASN A 53 25.81 4.08 4.34
N TYR A 54 26.14 5.34 4.70
CA TYR A 54 25.54 6.50 4.05
C TYR A 54 25.83 6.54 2.54
N ARG A 55 27.06 6.20 2.13
CA ARG A 55 27.45 6.15 0.71
C ARG A 55 26.65 5.11 -0.08
N LEU A 56 26.47 3.91 0.48
CA LEU A 56 25.67 2.84 -0.14
C LEU A 56 24.17 3.18 -0.26
N HIS A 57 23.69 4.16 0.51
CA HIS A 57 22.32 4.69 0.42
C HIS A 57 22.26 6.03 -0.34
N ASN A 58 23.32 6.40 -1.06
CA ASN A 58 23.45 7.64 -1.83
C ASN A 58 23.31 8.92 -0.98
N MET A 59 23.48 8.83 0.34
CA MET A 59 23.48 9.95 1.28
C MET A 59 24.87 10.56 1.39
N PHE A 60 25.41 11.03 0.27
CA PHE A 60 26.82 11.39 0.15
C PHE A 60 27.26 12.53 1.07
N ASP A 61 26.44 13.56 1.27
CA ASP A 61 26.80 14.66 2.18
C ASP A 61 26.95 14.17 3.64
N ASN A 62 26.14 13.19 4.06
CA ASN A 62 26.26 12.58 5.39
C ASN A 62 27.53 11.72 5.48
N ALA A 63 27.85 10.96 4.42
CA ALA A 63 29.10 10.21 4.34
C ALA A 63 30.31 11.13 4.45
N VAL A 64 30.31 12.30 3.78
CA VAL A 64 31.37 13.31 3.88
C VAL A 64 31.56 13.78 5.33
N VAL A 65 30.47 14.04 6.06
CA VAL A 65 30.53 14.46 7.47
C VAL A 65 31.16 13.37 8.34
N GLU A 66 30.76 12.11 8.16
CA GLU A 66 31.30 10.99 8.93
C GLU A 66 32.79 10.75 8.64
N TYR A 67 33.19 10.72 7.36
CA TYR A 67 34.61 10.57 7.00
C TYR A 67 35.46 11.74 7.51
N LYS A 68 34.99 12.99 7.37
CA LYS A 68 35.70 14.15 7.94
C LYS A 68 35.79 14.09 9.46
N THR A 69 34.76 13.58 10.13
CA THR A 69 34.77 13.42 11.59
C THR A 69 35.77 12.37 12.02
N LEU A 70 35.84 11.24 11.30
CA LEU A 70 36.82 10.18 11.53
C LEU A 70 38.26 10.69 11.40
N LEU A 71 38.54 11.49 10.37
CA LEU A 71 39.87 12.05 10.09
C LEU A 71 40.30 13.16 11.07
N LYS A 72 39.43 13.65 11.96
CA LYS A 72 39.81 14.59 13.02
C LYS A 72 40.62 13.92 14.13
N ASP A 73 40.48 12.61 14.30
CA ASP A 73 41.29 11.85 15.24
C ASP A 73 42.70 11.68 14.67
N LYS A 74 43.71 12.09 15.44
CA LYS A 74 45.12 11.94 15.06
C LYS A 74 45.52 10.49 14.81
N ALA A 75 44.82 9.53 15.43
CA ALA A 75 45.05 8.11 15.18
C ALA A 75 44.70 7.70 13.74
N PHE A 76 43.80 8.43 13.07
CA PHE A 76 43.26 8.08 11.76
C PHE A 76 43.53 9.14 10.68
N GLU A 77 44.28 10.20 10.99
CA GLU A 77 44.55 11.32 10.08
C GLU A 77 45.20 10.91 8.75
N ASN A 78 45.90 9.77 8.73
CA ASN A 78 46.56 9.18 7.55
C ASN A 78 45.84 7.92 7.06
N ASN A 79 44.52 7.81 7.26
CA ASN A 79 43.75 6.66 6.80
C ASN A 79 43.36 6.81 5.31
N ALA A 80 43.94 5.97 4.45
CA ALA A 80 43.72 6.00 3.01
C ALA A 80 42.27 5.74 2.60
N GLU A 81 41.60 4.78 3.26
CA GLU A 81 40.22 4.40 2.95
C GLU A 81 39.23 5.53 3.29
N ALA A 82 39.46 6.26 4.37
CA ALA A 82 38.64 7.42 4.73
C ALA A 82 38.76 8.56 3.69
N TYR A 83 39.98 8.86 3.23
CA TYR A 83 40.17 9.85 2.16
C TYR A 83 39.58 9.39 0.83
N TRP A 84 39.74 8.12 0.47
CA TRP A 84 39.11 7.57 -0.73
C TRP A 84 37.57 7.60 -0.63
N GLY A 85 37.02 7.29 0.53
CA GLY A 85 35.59 7.43 0.83
C GLY A 85 35.08 8.88 0.71
N LEU A 86 35.89 9.87 1.09
CA LEU A 86 35.59 11.28 0.81
C LEU A 86 35.51 11.56 -0.68
N VAL A 87 36.50 11.10 -1.46
CA VAL A 87 36.50 11.25 -2.93
C VAL A 87 35.24 10.63 -3.53
N LEU A 88 34.92 9.37 -3.19
CA LEU A 88 33.71 8.73 -3.71
C LEU A 88 32.44 9.50 -3.33
N SER A 89 32.39 10.07 -2.14
CA SER A 89 31.22 10.82 -1.67
C SER A 89 31.10 12.19 -2.34
N GLU A 90 32.20 12.93 -2.49
CA GLU A 90 32.22 14.24 -3.15
C GLU A 90 31.88 14.15 -4.65
N TYR A 91 32.20 13.01 -5.28
CA TYR A 91 31.92 12.72 -6.69
C TYR A 91 30.62 11.90 -6.87
N GLY A 92 29.91 11.61 -5.77
CA GLY A 92 28.63 10.89 -5.77
C GLY A 92 28.70 9.53 -6.46
N ILE A 93 29.76 8.77 -6.21
CA ILE A 93 30.02 7.50 -6.87
C ILE A 93 29.33 6.36 -6.12
N GLU A 94 28.44 5.68 -6.83
CA GLU A 94 27.84 4.40 -6.44
C GLU A 94 28.46 3.28 -7.28
N TYR A 95 28.82 2.17 -6.66
CA TYR A 95 29.27 0.99 -7.41
C TYR A 95 28.11 0.03 -7.56
N VAL A 96 27.65 -0.16 -8.80
CA VAL A 96 26.50 -1.01 -9.12
C VAL A 96 27.01 -2.28 -9.77
N ARG A 97 26.45 -3.42 -9.40
CA ARG A 97 26.78 -4.72 -10.01
C ARG A 97 26.18 -4.80 -11.41
N ASP A 98 27.04 -4.91 -12.42
CA ASP A 98 26.61 -5.22 -13.78
C ASP A 98 26.17 -6.68 -13.85
N MET A 99 24.92 -6.91 -14.26
CA MET A 99 24.35 -8.26 -14.38
C MET A 99 24.95 -9.07 -15.53
N ARG A 100 25.63 -8.44 -16.48
CA ARG A 100 26.21 -9.11 -17.66
C ARG A 100 27.57 -9.71 -17.34
N ASP A 101 28.45 -8.91 -16.76
CA ASP A 101 29.86 -9.27 -16.56
C ASP A 101 30.18 -9.66 -15.11
N ASP A 102 29.20 -9.55 -14.21
CA ASP A 102 29.32 -9.80 -12.76
C ASP A 102 30.36 -8.92 -12.05
N VAL A 103 30.63 -7.74 -12.62
CA VAL A 103 31.61 -6.77 -12.13
C VAL A 103 30.88 -5.54 -11.58
N TYR A 104 31.45 -4.92 -10.55
CA TYR A 104 30.95 -3.65 -10.03
C TYR A 104 31.50 -2.49 -10.85
N VAL A 105 30.62 -1.68 -11.42
CA VAL A 105 30.96 -0.51 -12.24
C VAL A 105 30.55 0.78 -11.53
N PRO A 106 31.33 1.87 -11.67
CA PRO A 106 30.98 3.15 -11.06
C PRO A 106 29.83 3.83 -11.82
N THR A 107 28.86 4.33 -11.07
CA THR A 107 27.80 5.24 -11.52
C THR A 107 27.98 6.57 -10.79
N CYS A 108 27.88 7.69 -11.52
CA CYS A 108 28.09 9.02 -10.97
C CYS A 108 26.74 9.74 -10.80
N HIS A 109 26.45 10.16 -9.58
CA HIS A 109 25.28 10.95 -9.19
C HIS A 109 25.61 12.42 -8.91
N ARG A 110 26.90 12.77 -8.92
CA ARG A 110 27.39 14.12 -8.66
C ARG A 110 28.59 14.44 -9.54
N THR A 111 28.32 14.87 -10.77
CA THR A 111 29.38 15.38 -11.65
C THR A 111 29.89 16.72 -11.14
N VAL A 112 31.22 16.84 -10.99
CA VAL A 112 31.92 18.05 -10.56
C VAL A 112 32.72 18.64 -11.71
N SER A 113 32.98 19.94 -11.70
CA SER A 113 33.67 20.62 -12.82
C SER A 113 35.15 20.24 -12.94
N ARG A 114 35.86 20.12 -11.81
CA ARG A 114 37.30 19.76 -11.75
C ARG A 114 37.57 18.30 -12.11
N SER A 115 38.85 17.99 -12.41
CA SER A 115 39.30 16.60 -12.51
C SER A 115 39.51 16.01 -11.12
N ILE A 116 39.32 14.69 -11.00
CA ILE A 116 39.62 13.95 -9.76
C ILE A 116 41.10 14.00 -9.39
N PHE A 117 41.99 14.16 -10.37
CA PHE A 117 43.43 14.23 -10.14
C PHE A 117 43.87 15.53 -9.46
N ASP A 118 43.04 16.57 -9.53
CA ASP A 118 43.27 17.84 -8.83
C ASP A 118 42.69 17.84 -7.40
N ASP A 119 42.07 16.74 -6.97
CA ASP A 119 41.40 16.65 -5.68
C ASP A 119 42.38 16.37 -4.53
N GLU A 120 42.36 17.23 -3.51
CA GLU A 120 43.25 17.08 -2.34
C GLU A 120 43.00 15.77 -1.59
N ASN A 121 41.75 15.29 -1.52
CA ASN A 121 41.44 14.04 -0.84
C ASN A 121 41.95 12.84 -1.64
N TYR A 122 41.91 12.90 -2.98
CA TYR A 122 42.50 11.88 -3.84
C TYR A 122 44.02 11.80 -3.63
N GLY A 123 44.72 12.95 -3.65
CA GLY A 123 46.15 13.01 -3.38
C GLY A 123 46.53 12.39 -2.04
N LYS A 124 45.75 12.67 -0.99
CA LYS A 124 45.94 12.06 0.35
C LYS A 124 45.63 10.57 0.38
N ALA A 125 44.58 10.11 -0.30
CA ALA A 125 44.23 8.69 -0.39
C ALA A 125 45.38 7.87 -1.00
N VAL A 126 45.91 8.33 -2.14
CA VAL A 126 47.06 7.71 -2.83
C VAL A 126 48.33 7.76 -1.99
N ALA A 127 48.61 8.89 -1.33
CA ALA A 127 49.79 9.03 -0.48
C ALA A 127 49.77 8.09 0.73
N CYS A 128 48.60 7.90 1.35
CA CYS A 128 48.45 7.07 2.56
C CYS A 128 48.27 5.57 2.25
N ALA A 129 47.92 5.20 1.02
CA ALA A 129 47.64 3.83 0.63
C ALA A 129 48.91 2.95 0.55
N SER A 130 48.73 1.64 0.74
CA SER A 130 49.78 0.65 0.48
C SER A 130 50.08 0.63 -1.03
N PRO A 131 51.25 0.14 -1.47
CA PRO A 131 51.56 0.07 -2.91
C PRO A 131 50.47 -0.65 -3.73
N ASP A 132 49.94 -1.75 -3.21
CA ASP A 132 48.88 -2.52 -3.87
C ASP A 132 47.57 -1.74 -3.95
N MET A 133 47.14 -1.09 -2.86
CA MET A 133 45.90 -0.30 -2.86
C MET A 133 46.01 1.02 -3.60
N ARG A 134 47.22 1.61 -3.64
CA ARG A 134 47.49 2.81 -4.43
C ARG A 134 47.15 2.56 -5.89
N ALA A 135 47.64 1.47 -6.47
CA ALA A 135 47.35 1.11 -7.86
C ALA A 135 45.84 0.94 -8.10
N VAL A 136 45.11 0.36 -7.13
CA VAL A 136 43.64 0.23 -7.21
C VAL A 136 42.96 1.61 -7.20
N TYR A 137 43.37 2.52 -6.32
CA TYR A 137 42.80 3.88 -6.27
C TYR A 137 43.13 4.71 -7.51
N GLU A 138 44.35 4.60 -8.05
CA GLU A 138 44.75 5.25 -9.29
C GLU A 138 43.92 4.75 -10.49
N GLN A 139 43.72 3.43 -10.59
CA GLN A 139 42.86 2.84 -11.62
C GLN A 139 41.41 3.33 -11.50
N LYS A 140 40.82 3.23 -10.30
CA LYS A 140 39.43 3.67 -10.07
C LYS A 140 39.26 5.17 -10.31
N ALA A 141 40.25 5.98 -9.95
CA ALA A 141 40.22 7.41 -10.22
C ALA A 141 40.22 7.70 -11.73
N ALA A 142 41.02 6.98 -12.52
CA ALA A 142 40.99 7.09 -13.97
C ALA A 142 39.63 6.71 -14.58
N GLU A 143 38.99 5.66 -14.07
CA GLU A 143 37.63 5.25 -14.48
C GLU A 143 36.59 6.35 -14.15
N ILE A 144 36.66 6.93 -12.96
CA ILE A 144 35.76 8.02 -12.53
C ILE A 144 35.99 9.30 -13.34
N ASP A 145 37.24 9.64 -13.66
CA ASP A 145 37.57 10.81 -14.46
C ASP A 145 37.02 10.68 -15.89
N GLU A 146 37.18 9.52 -16.52
CA GLU A 146 36.63 9.24 -17.85
C GLU A 146 35.09 9.27 -17.83
N LEU A 147 34.46 8.69 -16.81
CA LEU A 147 33.01 8.75 -16.62
C LEU A 147 32.52 10.21 -16.55
N GLN A 148 33.18 11.06 -15.76
CA GLN A 148 32.83 12.47 -15.69
C GLN A 148 33.06 13.22 -17.00
N ARG A 149 34.15 12.94 -17.72
CA ARG A 149 34.40 13.53 -19.04
C ARG A 149 33.31 13.16 -20.03
N SER A 150 32.87 11.89 -20.03
CA SER A 150 31.73 11.43 -20.84
C SER A 150 30.44 12.17 -20.47
N ILE A 151 30.11 12.30 -19.18
CA ILE A 151 28.91 13.02 -18.73
C ILE A 151 28.95 14.49 -19.16
N LYS A 152 30.10 15.18 -18.97
CA LYS A 152 30.28 16.58 -19.36
C LYS A 152 30.10 16.76 -20.87
N SER A 153 30.71 15.88 -21.67
CA SER A 153 30.56 15.88 -23.13
C SER A 153 29.09 15.71 -23.55
N GLN A 154 28.37 14.76 -22.96
CA GLN A 154 26.94 14.58 -23.23
C GLN A 154 26.10 15.80 -22.80
N ALA A 155 26.47 16.45 -21.70
CA ALA A 155 25.81 17.65 -21.20
C ALA A 155 25.98 18.87 -22.13
N GLU A 156 27.01 18.92 -22.98
CA GLU A 156 27.18 20.01 -23.96
C GLU A 156 26.03 20.06 -24.97
N ALA A 157 25.56 18.90 -25.42
CA ALA A 157 24.43 18.78 -26.36
C ALA A 157 23.05 19.07 -25.72
N VAL A 158 22.97 19.13 -24.39
CA VAL A 158 21.72 19.43 -23.67
C VAL A 158 21.52 20.95 -23.63
N GLU A 159 20.30 21.40 -23.92
CA GLU A 159 19.96 22.83 -23.83
C GLU A 159 20.09 23.38 -22.40
N ALA A 160 20.59 24.61 -22.28
CA ALA A 160 20.72 25.29 -21.00
C ALA A 160 19.34 25.59 -20.39
N SER A 161 19.23 25.40 -19.08
CA SER A 161 18.03 25.76 -18.31
C SER A 161 18.21 27.13 -17.67
N ASP A 162 17.12 27.90 -17.59
CA ASP A 162 17.07 29.16 -16.84
C ASP A 162 16.71 28.89 -15.37
N VAL A 163 15.83 27.91 -15.13
CA VAL A 163 15.30 27.56 -13.81
C VAL A 163 15.43 26.05 -13.55
N PHE A 164 15.84 25.66 -12.35
CA PHE A 164 15.86 24.28 -11.88
C PHE A 164 14.80 24.08 -10.79
N ILE A 165 13.87 23.13 -10.94
CA ILE A 165 12.90 22.79 -9.89
C ILE A 165 13.38 21.56 -9.13
N CYS A 166 13.75 21.75 -7.86
CA CYS A 166 14.19 20.72 -6.93
C CYS A 166 13.04 20.35 -5.99
N PHE A 167 12.68 19.06 -5.93
CA PHE A 167 11.53 18.59 -5.16
C PHE A 167 11.58 17.06 -4.98
N LYS A 168 10.92 16.53 -3.94
CA LYS A 168 10.73 15.08 -3.82
C LYS A 168 9.58 14.64 -4.72
N SER A 169 9.81 13.79 -5.72
CA SER A 169 8.73 13.32 -6.62
C SER A 169 7.81 12.26 -6.00
N THR A 170 8.39 11.27 -5.31
CA THR A 170 7.65 10.10 -4.78
C THR A 170 7.92 9.86 -3.30
N ASP A 171 6.92 9.38 -2.56
CA ASP A 171 7.03 8.90 -1.18
C ASP A 171 6.24 7.59 -1.08
N ASN A 172 6.86 6.50 -0.63
CA ASN A 172 6.26 5.16 -0.59
C ASN A 172 5.58 4.73 -1.91
N ARG A 173 6.23 5.01 -3.06
CA ARG A 173 5.74 4.79 -4.43
C ARG A 173 4.55 5.65 -4.87
N ALA A 174 4.00 6.50 -3.99
CA ALA A 174 2.97 7.47 -4.33
C ALA A 174 3.58 8.81 -4.75
N ALA A 175 2.87 9.57 -5.58
CA ALA A 175 3.22 10.95 -5.88
C ALA A 175 3.12 11.83 -4.61
N THR A 176 4.12 12.66 -4.35
CA THR A 176 4.11 13.60 -3.22
C THR A 176 3.27 14.84 -3.53
N LYS A 177 2.91 15.60 -2.47
CA LYS A 177 2.34 16.96 -2.60
C LYS A 177 3.30 17.89 -3.35
N ASP A 178 4.60 17.79 -3.06
CA ASP A 178 5.68 18.53 -3.74
C ASP A 178 5.64 18.36 -5.26
N ARG A 179 5.40 17.14 -5.76
CA ARG A 179 5.31 16.85 -7.20
C ARG A 179 4.19 17.65 -7.87
N TYR A 180 3.02 17.76 -7.23
CA TYR A 180 1.89 18.52 -7.78
C TYR A 180 2.16 20.03 -7.76
N ILE A 181 2.80 20.55 -6.71
CA ILE A 181 3.20 21.95 -6.59
C ILE A 181 4.24 22.30 -7.67
N ALA A 182 5.31 21.49 -7.75
CA ALA A 182 6.37 21.62 -8.74
C ALA A 182 5.81 21.58 -10.17
N ARG A 183 4.81 20.72 -10.43
CA ARG A 183 4.15 20.66 -11.73
C ARG A 183 3.44 21.96 -12.10
N ARG A 184 2.67 22.55 -11.18
CA ARG A 184 1.97 23.82 -11.44
C ARG A 184 2.94 24.96 -11.72
N ILE A 185 4.04 25.03 -10.97
CA ILE A 185 5.12 25.98 -11.19
C ILE A 185 5.73 25.76 -12.58
N TYR A 186 6.10 24.52 -12.92
CA TYR A 186 6.66 24.17 -14.22
C TYR A 186 5.74 24.60 -15.39
N ASP A 187 4.46 24.25 -15.31
CA ASP A 187 3.49 24.56 -16.36
C ASP A 187 3.36 26.09 -16.54
N GLU A 188 3.33 26.86 -15.45
CA GLU A 188 3.27 28.32 -15.52
C GLU A 188 4.55 28.93 -16.11
N LEU A 189 5.74 28.52 -15.62
CA LEU A 189 7.02 29.00 -16.17
C LEU A 189 7.19 28.69 -17.65
N THR A 190 6.73 27.52 -18.09
CA THR A 190 6.77 27.10 -19.49
C THR A 190 5.89 28.01 -20.35
N LYS A 191 4.67 28.35 -19.91
CA LYS A 191 3.80 29.32 -20.63
C LYS A 191 4.48 30.68 -20.82
N ARG A 192 5.33 31.05 -19.87
CA ARG A 192 6.07 32.32 -19.90
C ARG A 192 7.41 32.25 -20.63
N GLY A 193 7.73 31.10 -21.22
CA GLY A 193 8.92 30.91 -22.04
C GLY A 193 10.21 30.67 -21.27
N PHE A 194 10.16 30.38 -19.97
CA PHE A 194 11.34 29.94 -19.24
C PHE A 194 11.70 28.51 -19.62
N ARG A 195 13.00 28.27 -19.88
CA ARG A 195 13.52 26.91 -20.01
C ARG A 195 13.72 26.35 -18.62
N THR A 196 12.78 25.50 -18.19
CA THR A 196 12.76 24.98 -16.83
C THR A 196 13.10 23.51 -16.81
N PHE A 197 14.10 23.12 -16.03
CA PHE A 197 14.37 21.73 -15.73
C PHE A 197 13.37 21.24 -14.68
N PHE A 198 12.63 20.18 -15.02
CA PHE A 198 11.67 19.53 -14.15
C PHE A 198 11.76 18.03 -14.36
N SER A 199 12.29 17.31 -13.37
CA SER A 199 12.73 15.91 -13.50
C SER A 199 11.68 14.97 -14.11
N GLU A 200 10.39 15.13 -13.76
CA GLU A 200 9.27 14.33 -14.30
C GLU A 200 9.04 14.47 -15.81
N VAL A 201 9.48 15.58 -16.41
CA VAL A 201 9.37 15.84 -17.84
C VAL A 201 10.72 15.68 -18.50
N SER A 202 11.75 16.34 -17.96
CA SER A 202 13.11 16.38 -18.53
C SER A 202 13.77 15.00 -18.57
N LEU A 203 13.43 14.08 -17.66
CA LEU A 203 14.04 12.74 -17.58
C LEU A 203 13.15 11.62 -18.14
N LYS A 204 11.93 11.92 -18.61
CA LYS A 204 10.89 10.92 -18.94
C LYS A 204 11.30 9.88 -19.98
N SER A 205 12.22 10.21 -20.90
CA SER A 205 12.69 9.34 -21.98
C SER A 205 14.09 8.75 -21.75
N LYS A 206 14.66 8.95 -20.56
CA LYS A 206 16.03 8.55 -20.22
C LYS A 206 16.02 7.31 -19.32
N LEU A 207 17.13 6.58 -19.30
CA LEU A 207 17.30 5.39 -18.48
C LEU A 207 18.56 5.54 -17.61
N GLY A 208 18.41 5.34 -16.30
CA GLY A 208 19.52 5.18 -15.36
C GLY A 208 20.63 6.23 -15.48
N SER A 209 21.81 5.82 -15.94
CA SER A 209 23.01 6.65 -16.08
C SER A 209 22.84 7.86 -16.99
N ASP A 210 21.84 7.85 -17.90
CA ASP A 210 21.58 8.96 -18.82
C ASP A 210 20.95 10.18 -18.13
N TYR A 211 20.58 10.09 -16.85
CA TYR A 211 19.99 11.21 -16.12
C TYR A 211 21.02 12.29 -15.75
N GLU A 212 22.22 11.89 -15.29
CA GLU A 212 23.19 12.83 -14.73
C GLU A 212 23.67 13.90 -15.74
N PRO A 213 23.90 13.62 -17.03
CA PRO A 213 24.22 14.67 -18.00
C PRO A 213 23.17 15.80 -18.05
N LEU A 214 21.89 15.46 -17.97
CA LEU A 214 20.80 16.44 -17.99
C LEU A 214 20.72 17.22 -16.67
N ILE A 215 20.85 16.52 -15.54
CA ILE A 215 20.85 17.12 -14.20
C ILE A 215 22.04 18.06 -14.04
N TYR A 216 23.25 17.60 -14.41
CA TYR A 216 24.47 18.40 -14.39
C TYR A 216 24.34 19.65 -15.25
N LYS A 217 23.85 19.52 -16.50
CA LYS A 217 23.63 20.68 -17.37
C LYS A 217 22.67 21.68 -16.74
N ALA A 218 21.56 21.21 -16.19
CA ALA A 218 20.56 22.07 -15.59
C ALA A 218 21.09 22.78 -14.34
N LEU A 219 21.77 22.07 -13.43
CA LEU A 219 22.37 22.65 -12.22
C LEU A 219 23.50 23.65 -12.51
N THR A 220 24.26 23.45 -13.59
CA THR A 220 25.37 24.35 -13.96
C THR A 220 24.95 25.55 -14.80
N THR A 221 23.78 25.51 -15.43
CA THR A 221 23.30 26.62 -16.28
C THR A 221 22.19 27.45 -15.64
N ALA A 222 21.32 26.82 -14.84
CA ALA A 222 20.22 27.51 -14.18
C ALA A 222 20.70 28.72 -13.38
N LYS A 223 19.93 29.80 -13.47
CA LYS A 223 20.15 31.04 -12.73
C LYS A 223 19.30 31.12 -11.48
N ALA A 224 18.18 30.40 -11.46
CA ALA A 224 17.32 30.25 -10.30
C ALA A 224 17.08 28.77 -9.98
N MET A 225 17.02 28.45 -8.69
CA MET A 225 16.50 27.18 -8.20
C MET A 225 15.19 27.42 -7.46
N ILE A 226 14.17 26.61 -7.74
CA ILE A 226 12.95 26.56 -6.95
C ILE A 226 13.02 25.30 -6.11
N LEU A 227 13.08 25.45 -4.79
CA LEU A 227 13.14 24.34 -3.85
C LEU A 227 11.77 24.13 -3.22
N VAL A 228 11.06 23.09 -3.64
CA VAL A 228 9.73 22.77 -3.11
C VAL A 228 9.86 21.79 -1.95
N ALA A 229 9.27 22.10 -0.81
CA ALA A 229 9.27 21.22 0.36
C ALA A 229 7.99 21.34 1.19
N THR A 230 7.22 20.25 1.29
CA THR A 230 6.05 20.15 2.19
C THR A 230 6.24 19.23 3.40
N LYS A 231 7.44 18.64 3.52
CA LYS A 231 7.91 17.90 4.70
C LYS A 231 9.40 18.13 4.85
N GLU A 232 9.89 18.26 6.08
CA GLU A 232 11.33 18.45 6.36
C GLU A 232 12.15 17.26 5.85
N GLU A 233 11.66 16.03 6.04
CA GLU A 233 12.28 14.78 5.58
C GLU A 233 12.58 14.76 4.07
N TYR A 234 11.82 15.50 3.26
CA TYR A 234 12.04 15.54 1.81
C TYR A 234 13.30 16.32 1.44
N LEU A 235 13.69 17.31 2.25
CA LEU A 235 14.91 18.10 2.06
C LEU A 235 16.18 17.26 2.23
N ASP A 236 16.13 16.24 3.09
CA ASP A 236 17.23 15.32 3.36
C ASP A 236 17.22 14.07 2.48
N SER A 237 16.23 13.93 1.58
CA SER A 237 16.22 12.80 0.66
C SER A 237 17.43 12.84 -0.29
N PRO A 238 18.03 11.69 -0.67
CA PRO A 238 19.32 11.64 -1.36
C PRO A 238 19.42 12.57 -2.59
N PHE A 239 18.41 12.50 -3.48
CA PHE A 239 18.39 13.31 -4.70
C PHE A 239 18.15 14.80 -4.43
N VAL A 240 17.17 15.14 -3.58
CA VAL A 240 16.83 16.54 -3.28
C VAL A 240 18.02 17.22 -2.60
N ARG A 241 18.63 16.56 -1.61
CA ARG A 241 19.80 17.05 -0.90
C ARG A 241 20.98 17.30 -1.83
N ASN A 242 21.29 16.33 -2.68
CA ASN A 242 22.36 16.45 -3.67
C ASN A 242 22.13 17.64 -4.63
N GLU A 243 20.90 17.84 -5.12
CA GLU A 243 20.58 18.94 -6.03
C GLU A 243 20.73 20.31 -5.36
N TRP A 244 20.07 20.53 -4.21
CA TRP A 244 20.12 21.84 -3.56
C TRP A 244 21.51 22.15 -2.99
N SER A 245 22.24 21.16 -2.46
CA SER A 245 23.57 21.39 -1.89
C SER A 245 24.57 21.83 -2.96
N ARG A 246 24.55 21.20 -4.15
CA ARG A 246 25.34 21.60 -5.32
C ARG A 246 25.01 23.02 -5.79
N PHE A 247 23.72 23.37 -5.86
CA PHE A 247 23.33 24.71 -6.30
C PHE A 247 23.73 25.79 -5.31
N LEU A 248 23.58 25.54 -4.00
CA LEU A 248 24.03 26.46 -2.96
C LEU A 248 25.55 26.62 -2.92
N GLU A 249 26.31 25.54 -3.15
CA GLU A 249 27.77 25.59 -3.30
C GLU A 249 28.16 26.51 -4.47
N ARG A 250 27.51 26.35 -5.63
CA ARG A 250 27.73 27.22 -6.78
C ARG A 250 27.34 28.68 -6.49
N LYS A 251 26.21 28.92 -5.81
CA LYS A 251 25.76 30.26 -5.40
C LYS A 251 26.78 30.99 -4.51
N LYS A 252 27.55 30.29 -3.69
CA LYS A 252 28.64 30.91 -2.90
C LYS A 252 29.70 31.57 -3.80
N ASN A 253 29.94 31.01 -4.97
CA ASN A 253 30.90 31.52 -5.96
C ASN A 253 30.25 32.45 -7.01
N GLU A 254 28.93 32.33 -7.22
CA GLU A 254 28.14 33.15 -8.14
C GLU A 254 26.96 33.82 -7.41
N PRO A 255 27.16 34.98 -6.73
CA PRO A 255 26.11 35.61 -5.92
C PRO A 255 24.87 36.06 -6.70
N SER A 256 24.96 36.16 -8.04
CA SER A 256 23.81 36.48 -8.92
C SER A 256 22.77 35.36 -8.99
N LEU A 257 23.13 34.13 -8.60
CA LEU A 257 22.19 33.01 -8.53
C LEU A 257 21.29 33.18 -7.30
N PHE A 258 20.05 32.72 -7.37
CA PHE A 258 19.12 32.80 -6.24
C PHE A 258 18.25 31.55 -6.12
N VAL A 259 17.80 31.29 -4.91
CA VAL A 259 16.87 30.20 -4.58
C VAL A 259 15.53 30.82 -4.21
N ILE A 260 14.45 30.18 -4.65
CA ILE A 260 13.09 30.46 -4.23
C ILE A 260 12.61 29.23 -3.46
N PRO A 261 12.70 29.23 -2.12
CA PRO A 261 12.05 28.20 -1.33
C PRO A 261 10.53 28.30 -1.49
N VAL A 262 9.87 27.18 -1.75
CA VAL A 262 8.40 27.07 -1.83
C VAL A 262 7.98 26.01 -0.83
N PHE A 263 7.36 26.42 0.26
CA PHE A 263 7.17 25.54 1.40
C PHE A 263 5.76 25.60 1.95
N GLY A 264 5.33 24.51 2.58
CA GLY A 264 4.05 24.45 3.29
C GLY A 264 4.13 23.41 4.38
N ASP A 265 3.54 23.70 5.53
CA ASP A 265 3.47 22.75 6.66
C ASP A 265 4.86 22.36 7.23
N ILE A 266 5.90 23.18 7.03
CA ILE A 266 7.26 23.01 7.61
C ILE A 266 7.75 24.32 8.25
N ASP A 267 8.68 24.22 9.20
CA ASP A 267 9.32 25.40 9.79
C ASP A 267 10.28 26.04 8.78
N PRO A 268 10.19 27.37 8.50
CA PRO A 268 11.13 28.05 7.61
C PRO A 268 12.61 27.88 7.99
N SER A 269 12.92 27.64 9.27
CA SER A 269 14.29 27.39 9.74
C SER A 269 14.87 26.05 9.27
N ALA A 270 14.03 25.11 8.82
CA ALA A 270 14.47 23.84 8.23
C ALA A 270 14.98 24.01 6.78
N LEU A 271 14.68 25.13 6.13
CA LEU A 271 15.10 25.37 4.74
C LEU A 271 16.61 25.62 4.67
N PRO A 272 17.29 25.09 3.64
CA PRO A 272 18.75 25.23 3.50
C PRO A 272 19.19 26.64 3.05
N SER A 273 18.25 27.51 2.69
CA SER A 273 18.49 28.90 2.30
C SER A 273 17.70 29.86 3.20
N SER A 274 18.35 30.95 3.61
CA SER A 274 17.72 32.04 4.39
C SER A 274 17.00 33.08 3.52
N GLU A 275 16.92 32.86 2.21
CA GLU A 275 16.21 33.74 1.29
C GLU A 275 14.70 33.73 1.55
N GLN A 276 14.04 34.86 1.32
CA GLN A 276 12.60 34.97 1.43
C GLN A 276 11.91 34.02 0.45
N GLY A 277 11.18 33.04 0.97
CA GLY A 277 10.45 32.05 0.20
C GLY A 277 8.95 32.35 0.05
N VAL A 278 8.28 31.44 -0.67
CA VAL A 278 6.84 31.42 -0.88
C VAL A 278 6.21 30.41 0.08
N ASP A 279 5.47 30.95 1.03
CA ASP A 279 4.67 30.17 1.99
C ASP A 279 3.32 29.80 1.36
N LEU A 280 3.13 28.51 1.09
CA LEU A 280 1.94 27.96 0.43
C LEU A 280 0.66 28.13 1.27
N SER A 281 0.77 28.34 2.60
CA SER A 281 -0.41 28.60 3.45
C SER A 281 -1.14 29.89 3.06
N LYS A 282 -0.43 30.82 2.40
CA LYS A 282 -0.99 32.08 1.89
C LYS A 282 -1.75 31.93 0.56
N TYR A 283 -1.67 30.76 -0.08
CA TYR A 283 -2.28 30.48 -1.38
C TYR A 283 -3.22 29.26 -1.35
N PRO A 284 -4.27 29.26 -0.49
CA PRO A 284 -5.15 28.10 -0.34
C PRO A 284 -5.94 27.75 -1.61
N ALA A 285 -6.15 28.73 -2.50
CA ALA A 285 -6.83 28.54 -3.79
C ALA A 285 -5.86 28.44 -4.99
N GLY A 286 -4.54 28.46 -4.77
CA GLY A 286 -3.54 28.62 -5.84
C GLY A 286 -3.13 30.07 -6.11
N GLY A 287 -2.29 30.28 -7.11
CA GLY A 287 -1.79 31.61 -7.52
C GLY A 287 -0.30 31.82 -7.20
N TYR A 288 0.28 30.98 -6.34
CA TYR A 288 1.72 31.02 -6.04
C TYR A 288 2.57 30.81 -7.30
N GLU A 289 2.10 30.02 -8.26
CA GLU A 289 2.81 29.78 -9.52
C GLU A 289 2.99 31.07 -10.34
N THR A 290 1.98 31.95 -10.33
CA THR A 290 1.99 33.23 -11.02
C THR A 290 2.96 34.18 -10.34
N ASP A 291 2.90 34.27 -9.00
CA ASP A 291 3.76 35.16 -8.22
C ASP A 291 5.24 34.75 -8.33
N ILE A 292 5.51 33.44 -8.34
CA ILE A 292 6.85 32.89 -8.59
C ILE A 292 7.33 33.27 -9.99
N ALA A 293 6.47 33.13 -11.00
CA ALA A 293 6.80 33.47 -12.38
C ALA A 293 7.04 34.98 -12.57
N ASP A 294 6.23 35.83 -11.94
CA ASP A 294 6.41 37.30 -11.93
C ASP A 294 7.74 37.68 -11.26
N ASN A 295 8.07 37.05 -10.13
CA ASN A 295 9.34 37.23 -9.45
C ASN A 295 10.52 36.86 -10.35
N LEU A 296 10.43 35.72 -11.05
CA LEU A 296 11.46 35.26 -11.97
C LEU A 296 11.61 36.19 -13.18
N GLU A 297 10.52 36.68 -13.78
CA GLU A 297 10.57 37.66 -14.86
C GLU A 297 11.24 38.96 -14.42
N SER A 298 10.95 39.44 -13.21
CA SER A 298 11.56 40.66 -12.68
C SER A 298 13.08 40.54 -12.52
N ARG A 299 13.58 39.33 -12.21
CA ARG A 299 15.01 39.08 -11.95
C ARG A 299 15.80 38.61 -13.18
N LEU A 300 15.19 37.79 -14.03
CA LEU A 300 15.83 37.17 -15.19
C LEU A 300 15.43 37.81 -16.52
N GLY A 301 14.49 38.76 -16.50
CA GLY A 301 13.94 39.41 -17.68
C GLY A 301 12.82 38.59 -18.34
N LYS A 302 11.99 39.27 -19.14
CA LYS A 302 10.94 38.62 -19.93
C LYS A 302 11.56 37.68 -20.96
N ARG A 303 10.99 36.48 -21.07
CA ARG A 303 11.38 35.50 -22.08
C ARG A 303 10.39 35.56 -23.24
N SER A 304 10.89 35.39 -24.47
CA SER A 304 10.02 35.14 -25.61
C SER A 304 9.45 33.74 -25.45
N VAL A 305 8.13 33.62 -25.40
CA VAL A 305 7.47 32.31 -25.52
C VAL A 305 7.92 31.71 -26.85
N PRO A 306 8.56 30.51 -26.87
CA PRO A 306 8.85 29.84 -28.13
C PRO A 306 7.57 29.76 -28.95
N LYS A 307 7.61 29.99 -30.26
CA LYS A 307 6.45 29.71 -31.12
C LYS A 307 6.20 28.20 -31.04
N ILE A 308 5.29 27.80 -30.16
CA ILE A 308 4.83 26.42 -30.05
C ILE A 308 4.16 26.11 -31.40
N ASN A 309 4.57 25.02 -32.05
CA ASN A 309 3.91 24.57 -33.28
C ASN A 309 2.39 24.47 -33.02
N GLU A 310 1.57 25.09 -33.86
CA GLU A 310 0.11 25.09 -33.71
C GLU A 310 -0.43 23.66 -33.59
N GLU A 311 0.22 22.66 -34.21
CA GLU A 311 -0.12 21.24 -34.05
C GLU A 311 0.02 20.72 -32.61
N ILE A 312 1.04 21.15 -31.85
CA ILE A 312 1.24 20.71 -30.46
C ILE A 312 0.23 21.40 -29.54
N ILE A 313 -0.10 22.67 -29.80
CA ILE A 313 -1.18 23.37 -29.11
C ILE A 313 -2.51 22.67 -29.41
N GLU A 314 -2.78 22.31 -30.66
CA GLU A 314 -3.98 21.59 -31.05
C GLU A 314 -4.06 20.18 -30.46
N GLU A 315 -2.94 19.47 -30.33
CA GLU A 315 -2.87 18.16 -29.69
C GLU A 315 -3.10 18.27 -28.18
N TYR A 316 -2.47 19.24 -27.52
CA TYR A 316 -2.68 19.54 -26.10
C TYR A 316 -4.13 19.98 -25.83
N ASN A 317 -4.69 20.83 -26.68
CA ASN A 317 -6.08 21.26 -26.60
C ASN A 317 -7.04 20.10 -26.86
N ARG A 318 -6.76 19.22 -27.84
CA ARG A 318 -7.53 17.99 -28.07
C ARG A 318 -7.47 17.07 -26.85
N TYR A 319 -6.30 16.85 -26.27
CA TYR A 319 -6.12 16.02 -25.08
C TYR A 319 -6.91 16.57 -23.89
N ASN A 320 -6.83 17.88 -23.66
CA ASN A 320 -7.58 18.55 -22.61
C ASN A 320 -9.09 18.54 -22.85
N GLU A 321 -9.53 18.68 -24.10
CA GLU A 321 -10.94 18.61 -24.47
C GLU A 321 -11.49 17.19 -24.31
N ILE A 322 -10.75 16.16 -24.72
CA ILE A 322 -11.10 14.75 -24.47
C ILE A 322 -11.22 14.48 -22.97
N ASN A 323 -10.26 14.95 -22.16
CA ASN A 323 -10.31 14.79 -20.71
C ASN A 323 -11.46 15.57 -20.07
N ARG A 324 -11.75 16.78 -20.55
CA ARG A 324 -12.90 17.57 -20.10
C ARG A 324 -14.20 16.84 -20.41
N VAL A 325 -14.37 16.34 -21.64
CA VAL A 325 -15.55 15.57 -22.05
C VAL A 325 -15.68 14.28 -21.23
N LYS A 326 -14.57 13.60 -20.92
CA LYS A 326 -14.55 12.41 -20.07
C LYS A 326 -15.01 12.73 -18.64
N LEU A 327 -14.42 13.74 -18.00
CA LEU A 327 -14.81 14.20 -16.66
C LEU A 327 -16.27 14.66 -16.63
N GLU A 328 -16.74 15.30 -17.69
CA GLU A 328 -18.13 15.77 -17.79
C GLU A 328 -19.13 14.60 -17.91
N LYS A 329 -18.76 13.54 -18.64
CA LYS A 329 -19.55 12.28 -18.69
C LYS A 329 -19.56 11.56 -17.35
N GLU A 330 -18.41 11.45 -16.68
CA GLU A 330 -18.29 10.80 -15.37
C GLU A 330 -19.05 11.60 -14.29
N TYR A 331 -18.98 12.93 -14.32
CA TYR A 331 -19.79 13.78 -13.44
C TYR A 331 -21.30 13.68 -13.74
N ALA A 332 -21.69 13.62 -15.02
CA ALA A 332 -23.08 13.39 -15.42
C ALA A 332 -23.58 12.00 -15.01
N HIS A 333 -22.71 10.98 -15.01
CA HIS A 333 -22.99 9.66 -14.47
C HIS A 333 -23.20 9.73 -12.95
N ALA A 334 -22.30 10.39 -12.23
CA ALA A 334 -22.39 10.59 -10.79
C ALA A 334 -23.69 11.31 -10.37
N LEU A 335 -24.19 12.25 -11.19
CA LEU A 335 -25.45 12.96 -10.95
C LEU A 335 -26.71 12.08 -11.07
N ARG A 336 -26.67 10.95 -11.78
CA ARG A 336 -27.85 10.07 -11.94
C ARG A 336 -28.09 9.34 -10.63
N ASP A 337 -29.20 9.60 -9.94
CA ASP A 337 -29.42 9.04 -8.59
C ASP A 337 -29.50 7.50 -8.58
N VAL A 338 -29.27 6.88 -7.42
CA VAL A 338 -29.41 5.42 -7.26
C VAL A 338 -30.87 5.02 -7.41
N ASP A 339 -31.16 4.03 -8.25
CA ASP A 339 -32.51 3.49 -8.44
C ASP A 339 -32.97 2.76 -7.18
N THR A 340 -33.96 3.34 -6.49
CA THR A 340 -34.50 2.85 -5.21
C THR A 340 -35.80 2.06 -5.38
N SER A 341 -36.13 1.61 -6.59
CA SER A 341 -37.34 0.82 -6.83
C SER A 341 -37.41 -0.46 -5.97
N MET A 342 -38.62 -0.85 -5.55
CA MET A 342 -38.88 -1.90 -4.54
C MET A 342 -38.20 -3.26 -4.79
N ARG A 343 -37.75 -3.58 -6.02
CA ARG A 343 -37.07 -4.83 -6.35
C ARG A 343 -35.56 -4.83 -6.03
N ARG A 344 -34.94 -3.66 -5.79
CA ARG A 344 -33.49 -3.50 -5.53
C ARG A 344 -33.14 -2.83 -4.19
N THR A 345 -34.10 -2.60 -3.31
CA THR A 345 -33.89 -1.99 -1.97
C THR A 345 -33.02 -2.81 -1.01
N LYS A 346 -32.56 -4.00 -1.40
CA LYS A 346 -31.60 -4.79 -0.61
C LYS A 346 -30.18 -4.25 -0.88
N ASN A 347 -29.60 -3.53 0.08
CA ASN A 347 -28.26 -2.95 0.07
C ASN A 347 -28.13 -1.53 -0.52
N ALA A 348 -29.21 -0.73 -0.49
CA ALA A 348 -29.16 0.66 -0.96
C ALA A 348 -28.05 1.47 -0.26
N GLY A 349 -27.79 1.19 1.02
CA GLY A 349 -26.68 1.81 1.76
C GLY A 349 -25.30 1.55 1.14
N LYS A 350 -25.04 0.31 0.68
CA LYS A 350 -23.78 -0.05 0.02
C LYS A 350 -23.65 0.58 -1.37
N GLU A 351 -24.75 0.66 -2.12
CA GLU A 351 -24.75 1.29 -3.44
C GLU A 351 -24.46 2.79 -3.34
N TYR A 352 -25.08 3.49 -2.38
CA TYR A 352 -24.76 4.89 -2.10
C TYR A 352 -23.31 5.08 -1.61
N ALA A 353 -22.76 4.15 -0.83
CA ALA A 353 -21.36 4.21 -0.39
C ALA A 353 -20.37 4.05 -1.55
N ALA A 354 -20.58 3.05 -2.42
CA ALA A 354 -19.77 2.85 -3.61
C ALA A 354 -19.81 4.07 -4.55
N LYS A 355 -20.99 4.66 -4.69
CA LYS A 355 -21.19 5.86 -5.49
C LYS A 355 -20.52 7.10 -4.91
N ALA A 356 -20.47 7.23 -3.59
CA ALA A 356 -19.71 8.30 -2.95
C ALA A 356 -18.20 8.17 -3.25
N GLU A 357 -17.66 6.96 -3.23
CA GLU A 357 -16.25 6.69 -3.58
C GLU A 357 -15.96 6.97 -5.06
N GLU A 358 -16.86 6.56 -5.96
CA GLU A 358 -16.75 6.88 -7.40
C GLU A 358 -16.77 8.39 -7.64
N THR A 359 -17.65 9.12 -6.95
CA THR A 359 -17.76 10.58 -7.07
C THR A 359 -16.56 11.30 -6.48
N GLU A 360 -15.92 10.77 -5.43
CA GLU A 360 -14.73 11.36 -4.82
C GLU A 360 -13.50 11.29 -5.73
N LYS A 361 -13.42 10.28 -6.61
CA LYS A 361 -12.36 10.16 -7.63
C LYS A 361 -12.33 11.34 -8.62
N LEU A 362 -13.43 12.09 -8.73
CA LEU A 362 -13.51 13.31 -9.56
C LEU A 362 -12.84 14.53 -8.92
N GLY A 363 -12.38 14.44 -7.66
CA GLY A 363 -11.60 15.48 -6.99
C GLY A 363 -12.33 16.83 -6.93
N ASP A 364 -11.65 17.90 -7.36
CA ASP A 364 -12.16 19.28 -7.36
C ASP A 364 -13.01 19.64 -8.59
N TYR A 365 -13.37 18.66 -9.43
CA TYR A 365 -14.19 18.93 -10.61
C TYR A 365 -15.63 19.30 -10.21
N LYS A 366 -16.02 20.56 -10.51
CA LYS A 366 -17.34 21.14 -10.18
C LYS A 366 -17.69 20.90 -8.69
N ASN A 367 -18.90 20.42 -8.41
CA ASN A 367 -19.38 20.17 -7.05
C ASN A 367 -19.24 18.70 -6.62
N ALA A 368 -18.29 17.94 -7.20
CA ALA A 368 -18.14 16.50 -6.93
C ALA A 368 -17.92 16.19 -5.44
N LYS A 369 -17.08 16.96 -4.74
CA LYS A 369 -16.87 16.81 -3.28
C LYS A 369 -18.16 16.93 -2.47
N VAL A 370 -18.98 17.92 -2.81
CA VAL A 370 -20.27 18.16 -2.13
C VAL A 370 -21.25 17.01 -2.41
N LEU A 371 -21.29 16.55 -3.66
CA LEU A 371 -22.14 15.43 -4.09
C LEU A 371 -21.72 14.11 -3.42
N ALA A 372 -20.41 13.83 -3.33
CA ALA A 372 -19.87 12.66 -2.65
C ALA A 372 -20.25 12.66 -1.15
N ALA A 373 -20.18 13.82 -0.50
CA ALA A 373 -20.60 13.98 0.90
C ALA A 373 -22.11 13.71 1.09
N ASP A 374 -22.97 14.18 0.18
CA ASP A 374 -24.41 13.88 0.22
C ASP A 374 -24.68 12.37 0.07
N TYR A 375 -23.98 11.70 -0.85
CA TYR A 375 -24.10 10.24 -1.01
C TYR A 375 -23.62 9.46 0.20
N ARG A 376 -22.55 9.89 0.88
CA ARG A 376 -22.13 9.29 2.17
C ARG A 376 -23.23 9.40 3.22
N LYS A 377 -23.86 10.57 3.34
CA LYS A 377 -24.95 10.80 4.30
C LYS A 377 -26.17 9.93 3.99
N LYS A 378 -26.53 9.78 2.71
CA LYS A 378 -27.58 8.85 2.27
C LYS A 378 -27.21 7.40 2.61
N ALA A 379 -25.97 6.98 2.33
CA ALA A 379 -25.47 5.64 2.64
C ALA A 379 -25.62 5.30 4.13
N GLU A 380 -25.23 6.22 5.02
CA GLU A 380 -25.38 6.04 6.47
C GLU A 380 -26.84 5.91 6.90
N THR A 381 -27.72 6.72 6.29
CA THR A 381 -29.16 6.73 6.60
C THR A 381 -29.80 5.39 6.22
N PHE A 382 -29.53 4.88 5.02
CA PHE A 382 -30.04 3.58 4.57
C PHE A 382 -29.44 2.43 5.38
N THR A 383 -28.14 2.46 5.69
CA THR A 383 -27.48 1.42 6.51
C THR A 383 -28.08 1.34 7.92
N LYS A 384 -28.43 2.50 8.53
CA LYS A 384 -29.13 2.53 9.82
C LYS A 384 -30.56 1.97 9.72
N ALA A 385 -31.27 2.24 8.64
CA ALA A 385 -32.61 1.70 8.41
C ALA A 385 -32.56 0.17 8.21
N GLU A 386 -31.62 -0.33 7.40
CA GLU A 386 -31.39 -1.75 7.14
C GLU A 386 -31.01 -2.50 8.43
N SER A 387 -30.13 -1.92 9.26
CA SER A 387 -29.74 -2.54 10.54
C SER A 387 -30.91 -2.62 11.54
N LYS A 388 -31.77 -1.60 11.59
CA LYS A 388 -32.99 -1.61 12.42
C LYS A 388 -33.99 -2.68 11.96
N GLN A 389 -34.16 -2.84 10.65
CA GLN A 389 -35.01 -3.88 10.08
C GLN A 389 -34.45 -5.29 10.38
N LEU A 390 -33.13 -5.48 10.29
CA LEU A 390 -32.44 -6.71 10.66
C LEU A 390 -32.62 -7.07 12.15
N VAL A 391 -32.53 -6.10 13.06
CA VAL A 391 -32.77 -6.32 14.49
C VAL A 391 -34.21 -6.79 14.73
N ARG A 392 -35.20 -6.14 14.09
CA ARG A 392 -36.61 -6.55 14.19
C ARG A 392 -36.82 -8.00 13.72
N LEU A 393 -36.29 -8.35 12.55
CA LEU A 393 -36.40 -9.70 12.00
C LEU A 393 -35.69 -10.76 12.87
N ARG A 394 -34.56 -10.41 13.51
CA ARG A 394 -33.89 -11.30 14.48
C ARG A 394 -34.74 -11.56 15.72
N ILE A 395 -35.42 -10.54 16.24
CA ILE A 395 -36.33 -10.69 17.38
C ILE A 395 -37.52 -11.58 17.00
N GLU A 396 -38.14 -11.35 15.84
CA GLU A 396 -39.22 -12.19 15.31
C GLU A 396 -38.75 -13.65 15.17
N TYR A 397 -37.55 -13.89 14.64
CA TYR A 397 -36.95 -15.22 14.55
C TYR A 397 -36.70 -15.88 15.91
N LEU A 398 -36.18 -15.14 16.90
CA LEU A 398 -35.95 -15.64 18.27
C LEU A 398 -37.26 -16.07 18.93
N ILE A 399 -38.33 -15.29 18.76
CA ILE A 399 -39.67 -15.60 19.29
C ILE A 399 -40.21 -16.90 18.66
N LEU A 400 -40.15 -17.02 17.32
CA LEU A 400 -40.58 -18.24 16.63
C LEU A 400 -39.75 -19.46 17.03
N SER A 401 -38.43 -19.30 17.17
CA SER A 401 -37.54 -20.38 17.59
C SER A 401 -37.84 -20.85 19.02
N ALA A 402 -38.07 -19.93 19.96
CA ALA A 402 -38.46 -20.25 21.32
C ALA A 402 -39.82 -20.96 21.39
N ALA A 403 -40.80 -20.52 20.59
CA ALA A 403 -42.10 -21.19 20.48
C ALA A 403 -41.97 -22.61 19.93
N GLY A 404 -41.13 -22.82 18.90
CA GLY A 404 -40.84 -24.14 18.36
C GLY A 404 -40.18 -25.07 19.37
N ILE A 405 -39.19 -24.58 20.13
CA ILE A 405 -38.54 -25.34 21.21
C ILE A 405 -39.56 -25.72 22.30
N ALA A 406 -40.40 -24.78 22.74
CA ALA A 406 -41.43 -25.05 23.74
C ALA A 406 -42.42 -26.13 23.28
N LEU A 407 -42.82 -26.11 22.01
CA LEU A 407 -43.69 -27.13 21.42
C LEU A 407 -42.99 -28.51 21.40
N CYS A 408 -41.71 -28.57 21.03
CA CYS A 408 -40.93 -29.81 21.10
C CYS A 408 -40.81 -30.35 22.53
N VAL A 409 -40.58 -29.48 23.53
CA VAL A 409 -40.53 -29.88 24.94
C VAL A 409 -41.89 -30.41 25.42
N LEU A 410 -43.00 -29.76 25.04
CA LEU A 410 -44.35 -30.25 25.30
C LEU A 410 -44.58 -31.64 24.68
N CYS A 411 -44.13 -31.86 23.44
CA CYS A 411 -44.19 -33.17 22.80
C CYS A 411 -43.35 -34.22 23.54
N ILE A 412 -42.15 -33.86 24.02
CA ILE A 412 -41.29 -34.77 24.80
C ILE A 412 -41.92 -35.11 26.16
N LEU A 413 -42.50 -34.12 26.86
CA LEU A 413 -43.21 -34.36 28.11
C LEU A 413 -44.43 -35.27 27.91
N PHE A 414 -45.16 -35.08 26.81
CA PHE A 414 -46.27 -35.94 26.43
C PHE A 414 -45.81 -37.37 26.10
N MET A 415 -44.66 -37.51 25.41
CA MET A 415 -44.01 -38.79 25.12
C MET A 415 -43.59 -39.55 26.38
N LEU A 416 -42.98 -38.86 27.34
CA LEU A 416 -42.62 -39.43 28.65
C LEU A 416 -43.87 -39.85 29.46
N GLY A 417 -45.01 -39.20 29.22
CA GLY A 417 -46.28 -39.59 29.80
C GLY A 417 -46.91 -40.86 29.22
N GLY A 418 -46.67 -41.15 27.94
CA GLY A 418 -47.20 -42.34 27.26
C GLY A 418 -46.39 -43.62 27.50
N SER A 419 -45.12 -43.52 27.91
CA SER A 419 -44.21 -44.66 28.02
C SER A 419 -44.32 -45.45 29.35
N GLY A 420 -45.43 -45.33 30.08
CA GLY A 420 -45.65 -46.04 31.35
C GLY A 420 -44.89 -45.48 32.56
N ALA A 421 -43.90 -44.61 32.36
CA ALA A 421 -43.17 -43.95 33.44
C ALA A 421 -44.03 -42.95 34.24
N MET A 422 -45.15 -42.46 33.69
CA MET A 422 -46.14 -41.66 34.41
C MET A 422 -47.20 -42.49 35.15
N ASN A 423 -47.37 -43.77 34.85
CA ASN A 423 -48.31 -44.61 35.62
C ASN A 423 -47.85 -44.72 37.08
N ASP A 424 -46.53 -44.82 37.31
CA ASP A 424 -45.93 -44.81 38.64
C ASP A 424 -45.92 -43.42 39.30
N PHE A 425 -46.07 -42.32 38.53
CA PHE A 425 -46.01 -40.94 39.04
C PHE A 425 -47.38 -40.30 39.29
N LEU A 426 -48.41 -40.63 38.50
CA LEU A 426 -49.76 -40.07 38.63
C LEU A 426 -50.84 -41.07 39.08
N GLY A 427 -50.55 -42.37 39.11
CA GLY A 427 -51.49 -43.39 39.60
C GLY A 427 -52.74 -43.58 38.73
N ILE A 428 -52.65 -43.33 37.41
CA ILE A 428 -53.75 -43.50 36.46
C ILE A 428 -53.45 -44.72 35.57
N GLU A 429 -54.33 -45.72 35.56
CA GLU A 429 -54.25 -46.86 34.63
C GLU A 429 -54.74 -46.45 33.24
N VAL A 430 -53.81 -46.36 32.29
CA VAL A 430 -54.12 -46.08 30.88
C VAL A 430 -54.44 -47.38 30.16
N ASN A 431 -55.68 -47.54 29.68
CA ASN A 431 -56.11 -48.72 28.91
C ASN A 431 -55.63 -48.67 27.45
N ASP A 432 -55.70 -49.81 26.74
CA ASP A 432 -55.20 -49.94 25.36
C ASP A 432 -55.92 -49.03 24.36
N SER A 433 -57.19 -48.68 24.62
CA SER A 433 -57.95 -47.73 23.80
C SER A 433 -57.42 -46.30 23.95
N MET A 434 -57.10 -45.86 25.16
CA MET A 434 -56.48 -44.55 25.42
C MET A 434 -55.06 -44.50 24.84
N ARG A 435 -54.32 -45.60 24.87
CA ARG A 435 -52.99 -45.69 24.27
C ARG A 435 -53.05 -45.51 22.75
N ALA A 436 -54.06 -46.08 22.09
CA ALA A 436 -54.31 -45.91 20.66
C ALA A 436 -54.67 -44.46 20.29
N GLU A 437 -55.58 -43.82 21.05
CA GLU A 437 -55.94 -42.42 20.83
C GLU A 437 -54.77 -41.46 21.06
N MET A 438 -53.97 -41.69 22.10
CA MET A 438 -52.76 -40.90 22.36
C MET A 438 -51.72 -41.08 21.26
N THR A 439 -51.58 -42.30 20.71
CA THR A 439 -50.66 -42.57 19.59
C THR A 439 -51.11 -41.87 18.31
N ASN A 440 -52.41 -41.89 17.99
CA ASN A 440 -52.97 -41.18 16.83
C ASN A 440 -52.87 -39.65 16.97
N ALA A 441 -53.14 -39.12 18.16
CA ALA A 441 -52.93 -37.70 18.46
C ALA A 441 -51.44 -37.31 18.30
N PHE A 442 -50.53 -38.19 18.75
CA PHE A 442 -49.09 -37.98 18.63
C PHE A 442 -48.60 -37.96 17.17
N ILE A 443 -49.11 -38.86 16.33
CA ILE A 443 -48.83 -38.88 14.89
C ILE A 443 -49.34 -37.59 14.23
N GLY A 444 -50.57 -37.16 14.58
CA GLY A 444 -51.17 -35.94 14.06
C GLY A 444 -50.37 -34.67 14.41
N VAL A 445 -49.93 -34.55 15.66
CA VAL A 445 -49.11 -33.41 16.11
C VAL A 445 -47.73 -33.42 15.45
N SER A 446 -47.08 -34.59 15.36
CA SER A 446 -45.77 -34.73 14.73
C SER A 446 -45.81 -34.40 13.23
N ALA A 447 -46.85 -34.84 12.52
CA ALA A 447 -47.07 -34.52 11.12
C ALA A 447 -47.38 -33.02 10.92
N GLY A 448 -48.16 -32.40 11.81
CA GLY A 448 -48.44 -30.97 11.78
C GLY A 448 -47.20 -30.10 11.96
N ILE A 449 -46.31 -30.46 12.89
CA ILE A 449 -45.03 -29.76 13.10
C ILE A 449 -44.15 -29.87 11.85
N PHE A 450 -44.06 -31.05 11.22
CA PHE A 450 -43.30 -31.25 9.99
C PHE A 450 -43.89 -30.54 8.76
N ALA A 451 -45.21 -30.36 8.69
CA ALA A 451 -45.84 -29.67 7.56
C ALA A 451 -45.67 -28.14 7.63
N VAL A 452 -45.64 -27.57 8.85
CA VAL A 452 -45.73 -26.12 9.05
C VAL A 452 -44.37 -25.47 9.32
N VAL A 453 -43.47 -26.14 10.04
CA VAL A 453 -42.19 -25.55 10.45
C VAL A 453 -41.22 -25.36 9.25
N PRO A 454 -41.03 -26.34 8.34
CA PRO A 454 -40.12 -26.21 7.19
C PRO A 454 -40.45 -25.07 6.20
N PRO A 455 -41.71 -24.88 5.75
CA PRO A 455 -42.04 -23.79 4.83
C PRO A 455 -41.85 -22.41 5.48
N ILE A 456 -42.18 -22.28 6.77
CA ILE A 456 -41.97 -21.04 7.51
C ILE A 456 -40.48 -20.74 7.59
N PHE A 457 -39.65 -21.70 8.00
CA PHE A 457 -38.19 -21.53 8.07
C PHE A 457 -37.56 -21.24 6.71
N ALA A 458 -38.02 -21.87 5.62
CA ALA A 458 -37.54 -21.60 4.26
C ALA A 458 -37.84 -20.16 3.80
N VAL A 459 -39.04 -19.65 4.09
CA VAL A 459 -39.41 -18.25 3.77
C VAL A 459 -38.59 -17.26 4.59
N PHE A 460 -38.26 -17.58 5.84
CA PHE A 460 -37.43 -16.73 6.70
C PHE A 460 -35.94 -16.79 6.32
N SER A 461 -35.40 -17.96 5.97
CA SER A 461 -34.00 -18.12 5.59
C SER A 461 -33.68 -17.42 4.26
N GLU A 462 -34.60 -17.46 3.29
CA GLU A 462 -34.49 -16.73 2.03
C GLU A 462 -34.50 -15.20 2.23
N LYS A 463 -35.26 -14.72 3.22
CA LYS A 463 -35.30 -13.29 3.59
C LYS A 463 -34.10 -12.83 4.42
N LEU A 464 -33.50 -13.70 5.23
CA LEU A 464 -32.51 -13.34 6.24
C LEU A 464 -31.04 -13.48 5.81
N ARG A 465 -30.72 -14.34 4.82
CA ARG A 465 -29.36 -14.63 4.28
C ARG A 465 -28.19 -14.14 5.15
N TYR A 466 -28.04 -14.59 6.41
CA TYR A 466 -26.79 -14.39 7.19
C TYR A 466 -26.67 -15.31 8.42
N HIS A 467 -25.44 -15.80 8.61
CA HIS A 467 -24.82 -16.53 9.74
C HIS A 467 -25.02 -18.04 9.91
N ALA A 468 -23.86 -18.72 10.01
CA ALA A 468 -23.70 -20.15 10.28
C ALA A 468 -24.34 -20.64 11.59
N SER A 469 -24.68 -19.75 12.54
CA SER A 469 -25.37 -20.13 13.78
C SER A 469 -26.84 -20.49 13.57
N ALA A 470 -27.54 -19.80 12.66
CA ALA A 470 -28.94 -20.09 12.33
C ALA A 470 -29.08 -21.49 11.69
N HIS A 471 -28.11 -21.86 10.84
CA HIS A 471 -28.06 -23.19 10.23
C HIS A 471 -27.88 -24.31 11.26
N ARG A 472 -27.11 -24.10 12.34
CA ARG A 472 -26.96 -25.11 13.40
C ARG A 472 -28.26 -25.34 14.16
N THR A 473 -29.00 -24.27 14.45
CA THR A 473 -30.29 -24.36 15.14
C THR A 473 -31.35 -25.04 14.26
N GLU A 474 -31.42 -24.68 12.98
CA GLU A 474 -32.31 -25.33 12.01
C GLU A 474 -32.00 -26.83 11.89
N THR A 475 -30.72 -27.19 11.72
CA THR A 475 -30.28 -28.59 11.66
C THR A 475 -30.60 -29.36 12.94
N ALA A 476 -30.44 -28.74 14.11
CA ALA A 476 -30.77 -29.35 15.39
C ALA A 476 -32.27 -29.62 15.54
N ILE A 477 -33.13 -28.68 15.12
CA ILE A 477 -34.60 -28.87 15.14
C ILE A 477 -35.02 -30.01 14.21
N TYR A 478 -34.47 -30.06 12.99
CA TYR A 478 -34.73 -31.18 12.08
C TYR A 478 -34.26 -32.52 12.65
N ALA A 479 -33.08 -32.57 13.26
CA ALA A 479 -32.55 -33.78 13.88
C ALA A 479 -33.44 -34.27 15.04
N ILE A 480 -33.91 -33.35 15.90
CA ILE A 480 -34.86 -33.67 16.98
C ILE A 480 -36.18 -34.19 16.42
N ALA A 481 -36.71 -33.55 15.38
CA ALA A 481 -37.98 -33.96 14.78
C ALA A 481 -37.88 -35.36 14.12
N VAL A 482 -36.77 -35.67 13.45
CA VAL A 482 -36.51 -37.03 12.92
C VAL A 482 -36.37 -38.06 14.05
N ALA A 483 -35.68 -37.73 15.15
CA ALA A 483 -35.56 -38.61 16.29
C ALA A 483 -36.92 -38.92 16.94
N LEU A 484 -37.80 -37.92 17.05
CA LEU A 484 -39.16 -38.10 17.57
C LEU A 484 -40.02 -39.00 16.68
N MET A 485 -39.90 -38.90 15.34
CA MET A 485 -40.60 -39.80 14.41
C MET A 485 -40.07 -41.23 14.44
N LEU A 486 -38.75 -41.42 14.61
CA LEU A 486 -38.18 -42.76 14.78
C LEU A 486 -38.64 -43.38 16.10
N ALA A 487 -38.68 -42.59 17.18
CA ALA A 487 -39.22 -43.03 18.46
C ALA A 487 -40.71 -43.38 18.38
N SER A 488 -41.52 -42.58 17.66
CA SER A 488 -42.95 -42.87 17.44
C SER A 488 -43.17 -44.19 16.73
N THR A 489 -42.36 -44.44 15.69
CA THR A 489 -42.41 -45.67 14.89
C THR A 489 -41.97 -46.87 15.74
N ALA A 490 -40.91 -46.73 16.53
CA ALA A 490 -40.45 -47.78 17.45
C ALA A 490 -41.51 -48.13 18.51
N VAL A 491 -42.14 -47.12 19.12
CA VAL A 491 -43.23 -47.33 20.08
C VAL A 491 -44.39 -48.07 19.42
N TYR A 492 -44.78 -47.68 18.20
CA TYR A 492 -45.84 -48.37 17.45
C TYR A 492 -45.52 -49.86 17.24
N PHE A 493 -44.30 -50.21 16.79
CA PHE A 493 -43.88 -51.60 16.61
C PHE A 493 -43.78 -52.39 17.93
N VAL A 494 -43.38 -51.76 19.03
CA VAL A 494 -43.40 -52.42 20.35
C VAL A 494 -44.83 -52.68 20.82
N THR A 495 -45.77 -51.79 20.48
CA THR A 495 -47.16 -51.87 20.97
C THR A 495 -48.04 -52.78 20.11
N TYR A 496 -47.77 -52.89 18.80
CA TYR A 496 -48.62 -53.59 17.83
C TYR A 496 -47.88 -54.63 16.97
N GLY A 497 -46.57 -54.84 17.18
CA GLY A 497 -45.75 -55.69 16.29
C GLY A 497 -46.04 -57.19 16.36
N GLU A 498 -46.81 -57.66 17.34
CA GLU A 498 -47.24 -59.06 17.45
C GLU A 498 -48.66 -59.30 16.87
N ASP A 499 -49.34 -58.24 16.42
CA ASP A 499 -50.69 -58.32 15.85
C ASP A 499 -50.61 -58.57 14.32
N GLU A 500 -50.82 -59.82 13.89
CA GLU A 500 -50.72 -60.25 12.48
C GLU A 500 -51.94 -59.89 11.61
N SER A 501 -52.85 -59.04 12.08
CA SER A 501 -54.00 -58.60 11.29
C SER A 501 -53.58 -57.78 10.05
N ALA A 502 -54.26 -57.95 8.92
CA ALA A 502 -53.91 -57.28 7.66
C ALA A 502 -53.97 -55.74 7.75
N GLU A 503 -54.85 -55.20 8.62
CA GLU A 503 -54.93 -53.77 8.91
C GLU A 503 -53.70 -53.27 9.69
N SER A 504 -53.30 -53.97 10.75
CA SER A 504 -52.06 -53.73 11.52
C SER A 504 -50.81 -53.70 10.65
N LEU A 505 -50.69 -54.70 9.75
CA LEU A 505 -49.56 -54.80 8.84
C LEU A 505 -49.54 -53.63 7.84
N SER A 506 -50.70 -53.23 7.34
CA SER A 506 -50.81 -52.10 6.40
C SER A 506 -50.44 -50.76 7.04
N SER A 507 -50.86 -50.51 8.29
CA SER A 507 -50.49 -49.31 9.04
C SER A 507 -49.02 -49.30 9.45
N ALA A 508 -48.47 -50.45 9.83
CA ALA A 508 -47.04 -50.61 10.12
C ALA A 508 -46.17 -50.29 8.89
N ILE A 509 -46.57 -50.77 7.70
CA ILE A 509 -45.87 -50.48 6.44
C ILE A 509 -45.98 -49.00 6.09
N ILE A 510 -47.16 -48.40 6.18
CA ILE A 510 -47.36 -46.97 5.88
C ILE A 510 -46.50 -46.10 6.82
N MET A 511 -46.51 -46.39 8.12
CA MET A 511 -45.71 -45.67 9.11
C MET A 511 -44.21 -45.82 8.85
N THR A 512 -43.74 -47.02 8.52
CA THR A 512 -42.32 -47.25 8.21
C THR A 512 -41.90 -46.51 6.94
N VAL A 513 -42.70 -46.60 5.88
CA VAL A 513 -42.43 -45.90 4.62
C VAL A 513 -42.44 -44.39 4.84
N PHE A 514 -43.41 -43.86 5.58
CA PHE A 514 -43.48 -42.44 5.89
C PHE A 514 -42.24 -41.98 6.68
N THR A 515 -41.84 -42.71 7.72
CA THR A 515 -40.66 -42.39 8.53
C THR A 515 -39.37 -42.46 7.71
N VAL A 516 -39.20 -43.47 6.85
CA VAL A 516 -38.02 -43.57 5.96
C VAL A 516 -38.00 -42.44 4.93
N VAL A 517 -39.13 -42.12 4.29
CA VAL A 517 -39.22 -41.02 3.32
C VAL A 517 -38.91 -39.68 3.97
N MET A 518 -39.45 -39.44 5.17
CA MET A 518 -39.23 -38.19 5.89
C MET A 518 -37.79 -38.07 6.41
N ALA A 519 -37.19 -39.15 6.90
CA ALA A 519 -35.77 -39.19 7.26
C ALA A 519 -34.86 -38.93 6.05
N ALA A 520 -35.20 -39.50 4.89
CA ALA A 520 -34.48 -39.28 3.64
C ALA A 520 -34.60 -37.82 3.16
N LEU A 521 -35.80 -37.22 3.22
CA LEU A 521 -36.01 -35.80 2.89
C LEU A 521 -35.25 -34.88 3.83
N GLY A 522 -35.23 -35.18 5.14
CA GLY A 522 -34.42 -34.47 6.13
C GLY A 522 -32.92 -34.54 5.79
N ALA A 523 -32.39 -35.73 5.53
CA ALA A 523 -31.00 -35.92 5.14
C ALA A 523 -30.65 -35.21 3.82
N LEU A 524 -31.53 -35.23 2.82
CA LEU A 524 -31.34 -34.53 1.54
C LEU A 524 -31.31 -33.02 1.72
N HIS A 525 -32.14 -32.49 2.63
CA HIS A 525 -32.16 -31.08 2.99
C HIS A 525 -30.84 -30.69 3.66
N VAL A 526 -30.36 -31.45 4.66
CA VAL A 526 -29.05 -31.20 5.28
C VAL A 526 -27.92 -31.23 4.24
N LEU A 527 -27.91 -32.23 3.34
CA LEU A 527 -26.86 -32.37 2.31
C LEU A 527 -26.86 -31.24 1.26
N LYS A 528 -28.03 -30.68 0.90
CA LYS A 528 -28.11 -29.55 -0.04
C LYS A 528 -27.39 -28.28 0.46
N PHE A 529 -27.23 -28.12 1.77
CA PHE A 529 -26.62 -26.93 2.38
C PHE A 529 -25.17 -27.13 2.85
N VAL A 530 -24.60 -28.34 2.72
CA VAL A 530 -23.20 -28.68 3.09
C VAL A 530 -22.22 -28.51 1.91
N LYS A 531 -22.60 -27.89 0.79
CA LYS A 531 -21.64 -27.57 -0.28
C LYS A 531 -20.53 -26.65 0.28
N PRO A 532 -19.24 -27.01 0.14
CA PRO A 532 -18.16 -26.18 0.65
C PRO A 532 -18.15 -24.85 -0.10
N LEU A 533 -18.15 -23.74 0.65
CA LEU A 533 -17.80 -22.43 0.15
C LEU A 533 -16.43 -22.54 -0.54
N LYS A 534 -16.41 -22.55 -1.87
CA LYS A 534 -15.17 -22.30 -2.61
C LYS A 534 -14.67 -20.91 -2.19
N PRO A 535 -13.40 -20.74 -1.82
CA PRO A 535 -12.85 -19.43 -1.55
C PRO A 535 -12.91 -18.62 -2.87
N GLN A 536 -13.58 -17.47 -2.83
CA GLN A 536 -13.51 -16.50 -3.91
C GLN A 536 -12.08 -15.94 -3.98
N GLN A 537 -11.45 -16.10 -5.14
CA GLN A 537 -10.34 -15.26 -5.59
C GLN A 537 -10.86 -13.88 -6.00
#